data_AF-A0A6B2EHK8-F1
#
_entry.id   AF-A0A6B2EHK8-F1
#
_cell.length_a   1.000
_cell.length_b   1.000
_cell.length_c   1.000
_cell.angle_alpha   90.00
_cell.angle_beta   90.00
_cell.angle_gamma   90.00
#
_symmetry.space_group_name_H-M   'P 1'
#
loop_
_entity.id
_entity.type
_entity.pdbx_description
1 polymer ?
#
loop_
_entity_poly.entity_id
_entity_poly.type
_entity_poly.pdbx_seq_one_letter_code
_entity_poly.pdbx_strand_id
1 'polypeptide(L)'
;MTDEEVIKRRLLIDGDGTGDDRRLNVLLKTFIKWSNTVDTPENTAATYDRMQAQLAQCEFAVTKSDFATRMMQQELKNYESISQTIERGIELAKVQIEHSKENLVLAKKIRKNRMEYDVLSKVINQQPDRKKTLQQLDVVKEELNQLQDTRRQLQRKLAGRRKEFLVLMRAIKELQGTLIDDEEASDEENGVSSPKYSAPPSPGYAPPSPSYGPGSSSYRPASPNFSPTYPVYEPSVRRGKTSGNEFE
;
A
#
# COMPACT_ATOMS: atom_id res chain seq x y z
N MET A 1 68.74 -11.79 3.49
CA MET A 1 67.90 -12.81 2.85
C MET A 1 67.40 -13.71 3.95
N THR A 2 66.10 -13.70 4.19
CA THR A 2 65.45 -14.59 5.16
C THR A 2 65.37 -15.99 4.57
N ASP A 3 65.46 -17.02 5.42
CA ASP A 3 65.55 -18.43 5.00
C ASP A 3 64.37 -18.86 4.10
N GLU A 4 63.20 -18.28 4.35
CA GLU A 4 61.98 -18.45 3.56
C GLU A 4 62.12 -17.95 2.11
N GLU A 5 62.84 -16.84 1.88
CA GLU A 5 63.12 -16.34 0.53
C GLU A 5 64.08 -17.25 -0.23
N VAL A 6 65.01 -17.90 0.49
CA VAL A 6 65.96 -18.86 -0.07
C VAL A 6 65.23 -20.14 -0.47
N ILE A 7 64.35 -20.65 0.40
CA ILE A 7 63.51 -21.82 0.13
C ILE A 7 62.57 -21.55 -1.04
N LYS A 8 61.91 -20.39 -1.07
CA LYS A 8 61.00 -19.99 -2.15
C LYS A 8 61.72 -19.82 -3.49
N ARG A 9 62.91 -19.22 -3.51
CA ARG A 9 63.75 -19.16 -4.73
C ARG A 9 64.19 -20.54 -5.20
N ARG A 10 64.56 -21.44 -4.28
CA ARG A 10 64.99 -22.80 -4.61
C ARG A 10 63.84 -23.65 -5.16
N LEU A 11 62.65 -23.53 -4.59
CA LEU A 11 61.43 -24.14 -5.12
C LEU A 11 61.03 -23.56 -6.47
N LEU A 12 61.19 -22.25 -6.69
CA LEU A 12 60.85 -21.60 -7.96
C LEU A 12 61.80 -21.98 -9.10
N ILE A 13 63.09 -22.20 -8.80
CA ILE A 13 64.09 -22.61 -9.80
C ILE A 13 63.99 -24.11 -10.10
N ASP A 14 63.78 -24.94 -9.08
CA ASP A 14 63.83 -26.40 -9.19
C ASP A 14 62.43 -27.03 -9.36
N GLY A 15 61.36 -26.21 -9.38
CA GLY A 15 59.95 -26.53 -9.65
C GLY A 15 59.25 -27.44 -8.63
N ASP A 16 59.93 -28.52 -8.24
CA ASP A 16 59.49 -29.63 -7.40
C ASP A 16 60.63 -30.12 -6.47
N GLY A 17 61.78 -29.40 -6.44
CA GLY A 17 62.98 -29.84 -5.70
C GLY A 17 63.64 -31.08 -6.30
N THR A 18 63.35 -31.37 -7.58
CA THR A 18 63.73 -32.61 -8.27
C THR A 18 65.16 -32.62 -8.78
N GLY A 19 66.08 -31.82 -8.22
CA GLY A 19 67.51 -32.02 -8.44
C GLY A 19 67.89 -32.06 -9.91
N ASP A 20 67.22 -31.29 -10.77
CA ASP A 20 67.54 -31.24 -12.19
C ASP A 20 68.91 -30.56 -12.39
N ASP A 21 69.22 -29.54 -11.58
CA ASP A 21 70.57 -29.00 -11.45
C ASP A 21 71.59 -30.08 -11.03
N ARG A 22 71.21 -30.96 -10.10
CA ARG A 22 72.04 -32.10 -9.70
C ARG A 22 72.23 -33.10 -10.84
N ARG A 23 71.19 -33.39 -11.64
CA ARG A 23 71.24 -34.30 -12.80
C ARG A 23 72.14 -33.75 -13.89
N LEU A 24 72.01 -32.45 -14.21
CA LEU A 24 72.90 -31.74 -15.14
C LEU A 24 74.35 -31.73 -14.64
N ASN A 25 74.56 -31.49 -13.35
CA ASN A 25 75.89 -31.49 -12.75
C ASN A 25 76.54 -32.89 -12.78
N VAL A 26 75.74 -33.95 -12.57
CA VAL A 26 76.21 -35.35 -12.69
C VAL A 26 76.54 -35.70 -14.13
N LEU A 27 75.70 -35.29 -15.10
CA LEU A 27 75.97 -35.48 -16.52
C LEU A 27 77.26 -34.78 -16.94
N LEU A 28 77.44 -33.51 -16.53
CA LEU A 28 78.65 -32.72 -16.79
C LEU A 28 79.91 -33.40 -16.22
N LYS A 29 79.87 -33.84 -14.96
CA LYS A 29 80.99 -34.56 -14.33
C LYS A 29 81.30 -35.88 -15.04
N THR A 30 80.27 -36.61 -15.47
CA THR A 30 80.42 -37.87 -16.20
C THR A 30 81.04 -37.64 -17.56
N PHE A 31 80.60 -36.59 -18.27
CA PHE A 31 81.16 -36.18 -19.57
C PHE A 31 82.63 -35.78 -19.47
N ILE A 32 82.98 -34.90 -18.51
CA ILE A 32 84.37 -34.48 -18.31
C ILE A 32 85.25 -35.69 -17.98
N LYS A 33 84.78 -36.63 -17.15
CA LYS A 33 85.52 -37.85 -16.85
C LYS A 33 85.72 -38.69 -18.11
N TRP A 34 84.65 -38.96 -18.86
CA TRP A 34 84.67 -39.75 -20.08
C TRP A 34 85.57 -39.16 -21.18
N SER A 35 85.65 -37.84 -21.29
CA SER A 35 86.56 -37.17 -22.26
C SER A 35 88.04 -37.27 -21.88
N ASN A 36 88.36 -37.51 -20.60
CA ASN A 36 89.73 -37.50 -20.08
C ASN A 36 90.25 -38.89 -19.68
N THR A 37 89.43 -39.94 -19.68
CA THR A 37 89.86 -41.32 -19.40
C THR A 37 90.03 -42.12 -20.68
N VAL A 38 91.14 -42.86 -20.79
CA VAL A 38 91.35 -43.86 -21.85
C VAL A 38 90.88 -45.20 -21.31
N ASP A 39 89.59 -45.49 -21.47
CA ASP A 39 88.95 -46.73 -21.03
C ASP A 39 88.86 -47.77 -22.16
N THR A 40 88.55 -49.01 -21.81
CA THR A 40 88.28 -50.07 -22.81
C THR A 40 87.08 -49.68 -23.70
N PRO A 41 87.06 -50.08 -24.98
CA PRO A 41 86.00 -49.70 -25.93
C PRO A 41 84.58 -50.00 -25.41
N GLU A 42 84.42 -51.09 -24.66
CA GLU A 42 83.15 -51.54 -24.09
C GLU A 42 82.66 -50.65 -22.94
N ASN A 43 83.57 -50.19 -22.07
CA ASN A 43 83.24 -49.26 -20.97
C ASN A 43 82.93 -47.85 -21.48
N THR A 44 83.62 -47.42 -22.54
CA THR A 44 83.38 -46.15 -23.23
C THR A 44 81.97 -46.11 -23.83
N ALA A 45 81.53 -47.20 -24.47
CA ALA A 45 80.18 -47.33 -25.03
C ALA A 45 79.10 -47.33 -23.93
N ALA A 46 79.28 -48.12 -22.86
CA ALA A 46 78.32 -48.16 -21.74
C ALA A 46 78.17 -46.79 -21.03
N THR A 47 79.27 -46.02 -20.93
CA THR A 47 79.24 -44.67 -20.34
C THR A 47 78.53 -43.68 -21.26
N TYR A 48 78.72 -43.80 -22.59
CA TYR A 48 78.02 -43.00 -23.58
C TYR A 48 76.51 -43.23 -23.54
N ASP A 49 76.05 -44.49 -23.55
CA ASP A 49 74.63 -44.84 -23.46
C ASP A 49 74.00 -44.29 -22.17
N ARG A 50 74.74 -44.35 -21.06
CA ARG A 50 74.30 -43.76 -19.78
C ARG A 50 74.15 -42.25 -19.85
N MET A 51 75.09 -41.54 -20.50
CA MET A 51 75.00 -40.09 -20.71
C MET A 51 73.82 -39.73 -21.62
N GLN A 52 73.58 -40.52 -22.68
CA GLN A 52 72.45 -40.32 -23.58
C GLN A 52 71.10 -40.53 -22.86
N ALA A 53 71.00 -41.54 -22.01
CA ALA A 53 69.81 -41.76 -21.18
C ALA A 53 69.57 -40.62 -20.19
N GLN A 54 70.64 -40.05 -19.60
CA GLN A 54 70.55 -38.87 -18.71
C GLN A 54 70.14 -37.61 -19.47
N LEU A 55 70.62 -37.42 -20.70
CA LEU A 55 70.25 -36.29 -21.55
C LEU A 55 68.75 -36.35 -21.92
N ALA A 56 68.26 -37.49 -22.42
CA ALA A 56 66.85 -37.69 -22.76
C ALA A 56 65.92 -37.43 -21.55
N GLN A 57 66.38 -37.79 -20.37
CA GLN A 57 65.74 -37.54 -19.10
C GLN A 57 65.63 -36.05 -18.72
N CYS A 58 66.66 -35.25 -19.06
CA CYS A 58 66.64 -33.80 -18.89
C CYS A 58 65.70 -33.13 -19.90
N GLU A 59 65.75 -33.56 -21.17
CA GLU A 59 64.85 -33.08 -22.23
C GLU A 59 63.38 -33.32 -21.90
N PHE A 60 63.06 -34.50 -21.36
CA PHE A 60 61.71 -34.81 -20.89
C PHE A 60 61.27 -33.88 -19.75
N ALA A 61 62.14 -33.61 -18.77
CA ALA A 61 61.84 -32.73 -17.65
C ALA A 61 61.55 -31.30 -18.12
N VAL A 62 62.35 -30.76 -19.05
CA VAL A 62 62.12 -29.45 -19.66
C VAL A 62 60.79 -29.39 -20.39
N THR A 63 60.49 -30.41 -21.21
CA THR A 63 59.22 -30.48 -21.96
C THR A 63 58.02 -30.56 -21.03
N LYS A 64 58.10 -31.34 -19.94
CA LYS A 64 57.07 -31.44 -18.91
C LYS A 64 56.84 -30.08 -18.21
N SER A 65 57.91 -29.37 -17.87
CA SER A 65 57.85 -28.04 -17.25
C SER A 65 57.19 -27.00 -18.17
N ASP A 66 57.53 -27.00 -19.47
CA ASP A 66 56.89 -26.12 -20.46
C ASP A 66 55.39 -26.40 -20.58
N PHE A 67 54.99 -27.68 -20.67
CA PHE A 67 53.59 -28.06 -20.70
C PHE A 67 52.83 -27.62 -19.44
N ALA A 68 53.41 -27.84 -18.25
CA ALA A 68 52.81 -27.42 -16.98
C ALA A 68 52.66 -25.89 -16.91
N THR A 69 53.65 -25.15 -17.41
CA THR A 69 53.62 -23.69 -17.48
C THR A 69 52.50 -23.20 -18.41
N ARG A 70 52.35 -23.80 -19.59
CA ARG A 70 51.25 -23.47 -20.53
C ARG A 70 49.88 -23.78 -19.95
N MET A 71 49.73 -24.94 -19.29
CA MET A 71 48.49 -25.32 -18.60
C MET A 71 48.15 -24.29 -17.51
N MET A 72 49.11 -23.93 -16.67
CA MET A 72 48.92 -22.94 -15.59
C MET A 72 48.57 -21.55 -16.14
N GLN A 73 49.18 -21.12 -17.24
CA GLN A 73 48.79 -19.87 -17.90
C GLN A 73 47.33 -19.88 -18.39
N GLN A 74 46.86 -21.03 -18.87
CA GLN A 74 45.47 -21.18 -19.30
C GLN A 74 44.51 -21.18 -18.11
N GLU A 75 44.87 -21.86 -17.01
CA GLU A 75 44.07 -21.83 -15.78
C GLU A 75 43.99 -20.43 -15.18
N LEU A 76 45.09 -19.66 -15.18
CA LEU A 76 45.08 -18.27 -14.72
C LEU A 76 44.07 -17.41 -15.50
N LYS A 77 44.03 -17.55 -16.84
CA LYS A 77 43.04 -16.85 -17.68
C LYS A 77 41.61 -17.30 -17.37
N ASN A 78 41.41 -18.59 -17.11
CA ASN A 78 40.11 -19.12 -16.74
C ASN A 78 39.63 -18.54 -15.39
N TYR A 79 40.51 -18.52 -14.38
CA TYR A 79 40.20 -17.92 -13.09
C TYR A 79 39.92 -16.42 -13.18
N GLU A 80 40.65 -15.69 -14.03
CA GLU A 80 40.37 -14.28 -14.30
C GLU A 80 38.96 -14.09 -14.89
N SER A 81 38.59 -14.89 -15.88
CA SER A 81 37.24 -14.87 -16.49
C SER A 81 36.13 -15.19 -15.48
N ILE A 82 36.35 -16.19 -14.63
CA ILE A 82 35.42 -16.57 -13.56
C ILE A 82 35.30 -15.41 -12.55
N SER A 83 36.41 -14.81 -12.13
CA SER A 83 36.42 -13.66 -11.22
C SER A 83 35.60 -12.50 -11.77
N GLN A 84 35.83 -12.11 -13.03
CA GLN A 84 35.07 -11.05 -13.69
C GLN A 84 33.58 -11.37 -13.80
N THR A 85 33.23 -12.64 -13.98
CA THR A 85 31.82 -13.09 -14.04
C THR A 85 31.16 -13.00 -12.68
N ILE A 86 31.87 -13.38 -11.62
CA ILE A 86 31.39 -13.24 -10.23
C ILE A 86 31.20 -11.76 -9.89
N GLU A 87 32.17 -10.90 -10.20
CA GLU A 87 32.07 -9.45 -9.97
C GLU A 87 30.87 -8.83 -10.68
N ARG A 88 30.66 -9.17 -11.96
CA ARG A 88 29.46 -8.75 -12.69
C ARG A 88 28.17 -9.26 -12.04
N GLY A 89 28.15 -10.52 -11.60
CA GLY A 89 27.01 -11.10 -10.89
C GLY A 89 26.69 -10.37 -9.58
N ILE A 90 27.72 -10.01 -8.81
CA ILE A 90 27.58 -9.23 -7.58
C ILE A 90 26.98 -7.86 -7.88
N GLU A 91 27.47 -7.16 -8.90
CA GLU A 91 26.97 -5.83 -9.23
C GLU A 91 25.51 -5.87 -9.71
N LEU A 92 25.15 -6.86 -10.54
CA LEU A 92 23.77 -7.09 -10.92
C LEU A 92 22.86 -7.37 -9.72
N ALA A 93 23.32 -8.20 -8.78
CA ALA A 93 22.56 -8.50 -7.56
C ALA A 93 22.34 -7.26 -6.70
N LYS A 94 23.34 -6.37 -6.57
CA LYS A 94 23.18 -5.08 -5.87
C LYS A 94 22.10 -4.22 -6.51
N VAL A 95 22.12 -4.09 -7.84
CA VAL A 95 21.11 -3.32 -8.58
C VAL A 95 19.71 -3.92 -8.36
N GLN A 96 19.58 -5.24 -8.43
CA GLN A 96 18.30 -5.92 -8.17
C GLN A 96 17.79 -5.72 -6.73
N ILE A 97 18.70 -5.68 -5.75
CA ILE A 97 18.37 -5.39 -4.35
C ILE A 97 17.82 -3.96 -4.23
N GLU A 98 18.49 -2.96 -4.82
CA GLU A 98 17.99 -1.58 -4.78
C GLU A 98 16.62 -1.45 -5.45
N HIS A 99 16.46 -2.03 -6.64
CA HIS A 99 15.16 -2.04 -7.31
C HIS A 99 14.06 -2.72 -6.46
N SER A 100 14.39 -3.82 -5.79
CA SER A 100 13.46 -4.51 -4.90
C SER A 100 13.10 -3.68 -3.67
N LYS A 101 14.04 -2.89 -3.13
CA LYS A 101 13.76 -1.95 -2.02
C LYS A 101 12.80 -0.85 -2.46
N GLU A 102 12.99 -0.26 -3.64
CA GLU A 102 12.09 0.75 -4.18
C GLU A 102 10.67 0.20 -4.37
N ASN A 103 10.57 -0.99 -4.98
CA ASN A 103 9.29 -1.68 -5.16
C ASN A 103 8.62 -1.98 -3.82
N LEU A 104 9.38 -2.36 -2.79
CA LEU A 104 8.85 -2.60 -1.45
C LEU A 104 8.27 -1.32 -0.83
N VAL A 105 8.94 -0.18 -0.98
CA VAL A 105 8.43 1.11 -0.48
C VAL A 105 7.13 1.48 -1.20
N LEU A 106 7.10 1.32 -2.52
CA LEU A 106 5.90 1.59 -3.33
C LEU A 106 4.75 0.67 -2.93
N ALA A 107 5.00 -0.63 -2.76
CA ALA A 107 3.99 -1.61 -2.33
C ALA A 107 3.44 -1.29 -0.93
N LYS A 108 4.30 -0.85 0.01
CA LYS A 108 3.87 -0.39 1.34
C LYS A 108 2.95 0.83 1.23
N LYS A 109 3.28 1.79 0.38
CA LYS A 109 2.45 2.98 0.13
C LYS A 109 1.08 2.60 -0.44
N ILE A 110 1.04 1.72 -1.44
CA ILE A 110 -0.22 1.23 -2.01
C ILE A 110 -1.06 0.53 -0.94
N ARG A 111 -0.44 -0.32 -0.12
CA ARG A 111 -1.15 -1.00 0.97
C ARG A 111 -1.74 -0.01 1.97
N LYS A 112 -0.98 1.02 2.36
CA LYS A 112 -1.48 2.09 3.25
C LYS A 112 -2.68 2.80 2.63
N ASN A 113 -2.56 3.25 1.39
CA ASN A 113 -3.66 3.93 0.68
C ASN A 113 -4.90 3.04 0.60
N ARG A 114 -4.73 1.75 0.31
CA ARG A 114 -5.84 0.79 0.26
C ARG A 114 -6.55 0.67 1.61
N MET A 115 -5.81 0.59 2.71
CA MET A 115 -6.41 0.55 4.05
C MET A 115 -7.16 1.84 4.37
N GLU A 116 -6.62 2.99 4.00
CA GLU A 116 -7.30 4.30 4.18
C GLU A 116 -8.61 4.37 3.37
N TYR A 117 -8.60 3.88 2.13
CA TYR A 117 -9.81 3.78 1.31
C TYR A 117 -10.84 2.81 1.89
N ASP A 118 -10.42 1.65 2.39
CA ASP A 118 -11.31 0.68 3.03
C ASP A 118 -11.97 1.27 4.29
N VAL A 119 -11.21 2.02 5.09
CA VAL A 119 -11.75 2.73 6.27
C VAL A 119 -12.75 3.80 5.84
N LEU A 120 -12.40 4.64 4.88
CA LEU A 120 -13.29 5.70 4.40
C LEU A 120 -14.56 5.12 3.78
N SER A 121 -14.45 4.03 3.02
CA SER A 121 -15.59 3.31 2.44
C SER A 121 -16.54 2.80 3.52
N LYS A 122 -16.02 2.22 4.61
CA LYS A 122 -16.86 1.79 5.76
C LYS A 122 -17.61 2.95 6.39
N VAL A 123 -16.99 4.12 6.52
CA VAL A 123 -17.65 5.32 7.05
C VAL A 123 -18.72 5.84 6.09
N ILE A 124 -18.43 5.86 4.78
CA ILE A 124 -19.40 6.29 3.75
C ILE A 124 -20.61 5.35 3.74
N ASN A 125 -20.41 4.04 3.86
CA ASN A 125 -21.50 3.07 3.87
C ASN A 125 -22.40 3.13 5.11
N GLN A 126 -21.99 3.82 6.18
CA GLN A 126 -22.87 4.11 7.32
C GLN A 126 -23.87 5.22 7.01
N GLN A 127 -23.59 6.06 6.00
CA GLN A 127 -24.50 7.11 5.56
C GLN A 127 -25.55 6.55 4.61
N PRO A 128 -26.78 7.10 4.60
CA PRO A 128 -27.84 6.65 3.70
C PRO A 128 -27.44 6.89 2.24
N ASP A 129 -28.00 6.06 1.35
CA ASP A 129 -27.77 6.20 -0.09
C ASP A 129 -28.24 7.56 -0.60
N ARG A 130 -27.32 8.29 -1.24
CA ARG A 130 -27.53 9.64 -1.76
C ARG A 130 -28.78 9.71 -2.65
N LYS A 131 -29.00 8.69 -3.50
CA LYS A 131 -30.15 8.68 -4.42
C LYS A 131 -31.48 8.63 -3.67
N LYS A 132 -31.56 7.81 -2.62
CA LYS A 132 -32.76 7.71 -1.77
C LYS A 132 -33.01 9.01 -1.00
N THR A 133 -31.96 9.60 -0.42
CA THR A 133 -32.10 10.88 0.30
C THR A 133 -32.54 12.01 -0.61
N LEU A 134 -32.06 12.06 -1.86
CA LEU A 134 -32.52 13.04 -2.85
C LEU A 134 -34.00 12.87 -3.21
N GLN A 135 -34.47 11.63 -3.39
CA GLN A 135 -35.89 11.36 -3.64
C GLN A 135 -36.77 11.78 -2.47
N GLN A 136 -36.37 11.45 -1.23
CA GLN A 136 -37.09 11.87 -0.02
C GLN A 136 -37.14 13.39 0.10
N LEU A 137 -36.04 14.07 -0.23
CA LEU A 137 -35.98 15.53 -0.24
C LEU A 137 -36.97 16.14 -1.24
N ASP A 138 -37.09 15.56 -2.43
CA ASP A 138 -38.01 16.04 -3.45
C ASP A 138 -39.48 15.83 -3.05
N VAL A 139 -39.82 14.66 -2.47
CA VAL A 139 -41.16 14.41 -1.92
C VAL A 139 -41.50 15.42 -0.82
N VAL A 140 -40.60 15.62 0.15
CA VAL A 140 -40.83 16.58 1.26
C VAL A 140 -40.97 18.01 0.73
N LYS A 141 -40.25 18.40 -0.33
CA LYS A 141 -40.44 19.71 -0.97
C LYS A 141 -41.82 19.84 -1.61
N GLU A 142 -42.29 18.82 -2.30
CA GLU A 142 -43.63 18.81 -2.90
C GLU A 142 -44.71 18.94 -1.83
N GLU A 143 -44.62 18.17 -0.75
CA GLU A 143 -45.54 18.25 0.40
C GLU A 143 -45.52 19.66 1.04
N LEU A 144 -44.32 20.24 1.20
CA LEU A 144 -44.18 21.58 1.76
C LEU A 144 -44.85 22.65 0.89
N ASN A 145 -44.71 22.53 -0.44
CA ASN A 145 -45.39 23.42 -1.39
C ASN A 145 -46.92 23.26 -1.30
N GLN A 146 -47.43 22.02 -1.24
CA GLN A 146 -48.87 21.75 -1.10
C GLN A 146 -49.43 22.30 0.22
N LEU A 147 -48.71 22.15 1.33
CA LEU A 147 -49.11 22.70 2.63
C LEU A 147 -49.08 24.23 2.62
N GLN A 148 -48.09 24.85 1.97
CA GLN A 148 -48.04 26.30 1.81
C GLN A 148 -49.22 26.83 1.00
N ASP A 149 -49.59 26.16 -0.08
CA ASP A 149 -50.75 26.53 -0.90
C ASP A 149 -52.05 26.35 -0.14
N THR A 150 -52.20 25.24 0.58
CA THR A 150 -53.37 24.99 1.45
C THR A 150 -53.50 26.06 2.54
N ARG A 151 -52.39 26.41 3.20
CA ARG A 151 -52.34 27.51 4.17
C ARG A 151 -52.78 28.83 3.53
N ARG A 152 -52.29 29.14 2.33
CA ARG A 152 -52.67 30.36 1.59
C ARG A 152 -54.17 30.37 1.26
N GLN A 153 -54.73 29.23 0.86
CA GLN A 153 -56.16 29.08 0.60
C GLN A 153 -57.00 29.27 1.86
N LEU A 154 -56.62 28.65 2.98
CA LEU A 154 -57.32 28.80 4.26
C LEU A 154 -57.25 30.23 4.78
N GLN A 155 -56.10 30.90 4.66
CA GLN A 155 -55.98 32.32 5.00
C GLN A 155 -56.91 33.20 4.16
N ARG A 156 -57.04 32.94 2.86
CA ARG A 156 -57.99 33.65 1.99
C ARG A 156 -59.45 33.40 2.41
N LYS A 157 -59.82 32.15 2.69
CA LYS A 157 -61.17 31.80 3.18
C LYS A 157 -61.49 32.47 4.51
N LEU A 158 -60.55 32.44 5.46
CA LEU A 158 -60.70 33.07 6.76
C LEU A 158 -60.81 34.60 6.66
N ALA A 159 -60.03 35.23 5.79
CA ALA A 159 -60.16 36.65 5.49
C ALA A 159 -61.53 36.99 4.86
N GLY A 160 -62.03 36.13 3.96
CA GLY A 160 -63.38 36.24 3.40
C GLY A 160 -64.46 36.19 4.49
N ARG A 161 -64.44 35.16 5.34
CA ARG A 161 -65.40 35.03 6.44
C ARG A 161 -65.33 36.17 7.45
N ARG A 162 -64.14 36.72 7.72
CA ARG A 162 -64.01 37.94 8.54
C ARG A 162 -64.74 39.12 7.91
N LYS A 163 -64.65 39.30 6.59
CA LYS A 163 -65.38 40.37 5.87
C LYS A 163 -66.90 40.15 5.92
N GLU A 164 -67.36 38.93 5.64
CA GLU A 164 -68.78 38.55 5.71
C GLU A 164 -69.35 38.80 7.12
N PHE A 165 -68.62 38.36 8.16
CA PHE A 165 -69.02 38.58 9.55
C PHE A 165 -69.07 40.06 9.91
N LEU A 166 -68.14 40.88 9.41
CA LEU A 166 -68.18 42.33 9.62
C LEU A 166 -69.41 42.97 8.97
N VAL A 167 -69.82 42.53 7.77
CA VAL A 167 -71.05 42.98 7.12
C VAL A 167 -72.27 42.59 7.94
N LEU A 168 -72.36 41.34 8.39
CA LEU A 168 -73.45 40.88 9.26
C LEU A 168 -73.52 41.68 10.57
N MET A 169 -72.38 41.88 11.24
CA MET A 169 -72.30 42.69 12.46
C MET A 169 -72.74 44.13 12.24
N ARG A 170 -72.44 44.72 11.08
CA ARG A 170 -72.92 46.06 10.71
C ARG A 170 -74.43 46.07 10.51
N ALA A 171 -74.98 45.11 9.76
CA ALA A 171 -76.42 44.99 9.55
C ALA A 171 -77.19 44.78 10.86
N ILE A 172 -76.66 43.95 11.78
CA ILE A 172 -77.23 43.77 13.13
C ILE A 172 -77.24 45.10 13.89
N LYS A 173 -76.14 45.86 13.87
CA LYS A 173 -76.08 47.18 14.52
C LYS A 173 -77.05 48.18 13.90
N GLU A 174 -77.19 48.19 12.59
CA GLU A 174 -78.14 49.06 11.89
C GLU A 174 -79.59 48.69 12.24
N LEU A 175 -79.94 47.39 12.25
CA LEU A 175 -81.26 46.92 12.69
C LEU A 175 -81.54 47.19 14.17
N GLN A 176 -80.53 47.08 15.03
CA GLN A 176 -80.65 47.47 16.44
C GLN A 176 -80.88 48.99 16.57
N GLY A 177 -80.23 49.80 15.73
CA GLY A 177 -80.47 51.25 15.66
C GLY A 177 -81.91 51.57 15.25
N THR A 178 -82.42 50.96 14.19
CA THR A 178 -83.81 51.18 13.77
C THR A 178 -84.84 50.72 14.81
N LEU A 179 -84.56 49.63 15.55
CA LEU A 179 -85.42 49.18 16.64
C LEU A 179 -85.44 50.17 17.82
N ILE A 180 -84.31 50.82 18.12
CA ILE A 180 -84.22 51.88 19.14
C ILE A 180 -84.97 53.13 18.65
N ASP A 181 -84.82 53.49 17.37
CA ASP A 181 -85.53 54.61 16.75
C ASP A 181 -87.06 54.35 16.66
N ASP A 182 -87.49 53.10 16.47
CA ASP A 182 -88.91 52.69 16.47
C ASP A 182 -89.51 52.60 17.89
N GLU A 183 -88.73 52.25 18.92
CA GLU A 183 -89.12 52.39 20.34
C GLU A 183 -89.33 53.87 20.70
N GLU A 184 -88.47 54.79 20.22
CA GLU A 184 -88.67 56.23 20.42
C GLU A 184 -89.85 56.82 19.61
N ALA A 185 -90.30 56.15 18.53
CA ALA A 185 -91.44 56.58 17.72
C ALA A 185 -92.80 55.98 18.18
N SER A 186 -92.79 55.00 19.10
CA SER A 186 -94.00 54.30 19.57
C SER A 186 -94.23 54.37 21.08
N ASP A 187 -93.61 55.34 21.76
CA ASP A 187 -93.89 55.67 23.16
C ASP A 187 -94.90 56.83 23.30
N GLU A 188 -96.17 56.54 22.96
CA GLU A 188 -97.29 56.98 23.78
C GLU A 188 -98.12 55.75 24.22
N GLU A 189 -97.94 55.40 25.51
CA GLU A 189 -98.89 54.70 26.39
C GLU A 189 -98.93 53.15 26.44
N ASN A 190 -98.02 52.53 27.21
CA ASN A 190 -98.33 51.84 28.50
C ASN A 190 -97.19 50.90 28.97
N GLY A 191 -96.85 50.99 30.26
CA GLY A 191 -95.75 50.25 30.87
C GLY A 191 -96.01 48.76 31.18
N VAL A 192 -94.92 48.00 31.30
CA VAL A 192 -94.47 47.26 32.50
C VAL A 192 -93.52 46.10 32.14
N SER A 193 -92.37 46.11 32.82
CA SER A 193 -91.44 45.02 33.17
C SER A 193 -90.65 44.27 32.09
N SER A 194 -89.34 44.48 32.14
CA SER A 194 -88.31 43.60 31.58
C SER A 194 -88.17 42.31 32.40
N PRO A 195 -88.13 41.11 31.78
CA PRO A 195 -87.45 39.96 32.36
C PRO A 195 -85.99 39.97 31.88
N LYS A 196 -85.07 39.97 32.85
CA LYS A 196 -83.63 39.78 32.65
C LYS A 196 -83.35 38.47 31.88
N TYR A 197 -82.75 38.58 30.70
CA TYR A 197 -82.08 37.44 30.07
C TYR A 197 -80.63 37.36 30.54
N SER A 198 -80.34 36.33 31.33
CA SER A 198 -78.96 35.91 31.65
C SER A 198 -78.22 35.48 30.39
N ALA A 199 -77.02 35.99 30.22
CA ALA A 199 -76.08 35.56 29.20
C ALA A 199 -75.71 34.06 29.40
N PRO A 200 -75.78 33.21 28.36
CA PRO A 200 -75.12 31.91 28.40
C PRO A 200 -73.58 32.10 28.36
N PRO A 201 -72.80 31.27 29.06
CA PRO A 201 -71.36 31.44 29.14
C PRO A 201 -70.71 31.19 27.78
N SER A 202 -69.73 32.04 27.45
CA SER A 202 -68.89 31.92 26.27
C SER A 202 -68.20 30.55 26.22
N PRO A 203 -68.20 29.83 25.09
CA PRO A 203 -67.31 28.68 24.92
C PRO A 203 -65.87 29.22 24.87
N GLY A 204 -65.11 28.96 25.94
CA GLY A 204 -63.69 29.25 26.01
C GLY A 204 -62.91 28.40 25.01
N TYR A 205 -62.79 28.87 23.77
CA TYR A 205 -61.79 28.36 22.84
C TYR A 205 -60.46 29.05 23.11
N ALA A 206 -59.67 28.46 24.01
CA ALA A 206 -58.24 28.70 24.07
C ALA A 206 -57.58 27.88 22.94
N PRO A 207 -56.80 28.47 22.03
CA PRO A 207 -55.96 27.69 21.13
C PRO A 207 -54.89 26.96 21.95
N PRO A 208 -54.60 25.67 21.69
CA PRO A 208 -53.45 25.04 22.31
C PRO A 208 -52.18 25.70 21.79
N SER A 209 -51.43 26.33 22.69
CA SER A 209 -50.04 26.74 22.44
C SER A 209 -49.20 25.52 22.06
N PRO A 210 -48.36 25.59 21.01
CA PRO A 210 -47.39 24.54 20.75
C PRO A 210 -46.40 24.43 21.91
N SER A 211 -46.40 23.29 22.60
CA SER A 211 -45.35 22.92 23.54
C SER A 211 -44.08 22.61 22.75
N TYR A 212 -43.20 23.59 22.63
CA TYR A 212 -41.79 23.32 22.32
C TYR A 212 -41.13 22.84 23.61
N GLY A 213 -41.04 21.52 23.78
CA GLY A 213 -40.18 20.93 24.79
C GLY A 213 -38.71 21.30 24.50
N PRO A 214 -37.90 21.66 25.49
CA PRO A 214 -36.46 21.80 25.30
C PRO A 214 -35.87 20.38 25.25
N GLY A 215 -35.83 19.80 24.05
CA GLY A 215 -34.96 18.67 23.78
C GLY A 215 -33.51 19.15 23.75
N SER A 216 -32.92 19.45 24.91
CA SER A 216 -31.47 19.58 25.04
C SER A 216 -30.86 18.20 24.90
N SER A 217 -30.59 17.78 23.66
CA SER A 217 -29.64 16.70 23.43
C SER A 217 -28.24 17.28 23.66
N SER A 218 -27.76 17.14 24.90
CA SER A 218 -26.35 17.29 25.24
C SER A 218 -25.57 16.23 24.46
N TYR A 219 -25.10 16.60 23.27
CA TYR A 219 -24.04 15.86 22.59
C TYR A 219 -22.73 16.08 23.35
N ARG A 220 -22.39 15.12 24.20
CA ARG A 220 -21.06 14.96 24.79
C ARG A 220 -20.33 13.90 23.94
N PRO A 221 -19.29 14.24 23.17
CA PRO A 221 -18.50 13.21 22.53
C PRO A 221 -17.65 12.52 23.61
N ALA A 222 -17.96 11.26 23.91
CA ALA A 222 -17.05 10.39 24.62
C ALA A 222 -15.91 10.01 23.67
N SER A 223 -14.70 10.45 24.00
CA SER A 223 -13.47 9.97 23.38
C SER A 223 -13.33 8.46 23.62
N PRO A 224 -13.20 7.61 22.59
CA PRO A 224 -12.82 6.23 22.81
C PRO A 224 -11.30 6.17 22.96
N ASN A 225 -10.85 5.84 24.17
CA ASN A 225 -9.52 5.29 24.41
C ASN A 225 -9.37 4.02 23.55
N PHE A 226 -8.61 4.11 22.45
CA PHE A 226 -8.22 2.92 21.68
C PHE A 226 -6.79 2.53 22.06
N SER A 227 -6.69 1.52 22.93
CA SER A 227 -5.49 0.69 23.06
C SER A 227 -5.28 -0.10 21.76
N PRO A 228 -4.04 -0.19 21.23
CA PRO A 228 -3.75 -0.90 20.01
C PRO A 228 -3.45 -2.38 20.32
N THR A 229 -4.44 -3.25 20.22
CA THR A 229 -4.18 -4.69 20.05
C THR A 229 -4.33 -5.06 18.58
N TYR A 230 -3.18 -5.24 17.93
CA TYR A 230 -3.06 -5.74 16.56
C TYR A 230 -3.45 -7.22 16.48
N PRO A 231 -4.28 -7.65 15.51
CA PRO A 231 -4.36 -9.05 15.13
C PRO A 231 -3.26 -9.37 14.11
N VAL A 232 -2.42 -10.34 14.47
CA VAL A 232 -1.46 -11.00 13.57
C VAL A 232 -2.27 -11.83 12.56
N TYR A 233 -2.03 -11.61 11.26
CA TYR A 233 -2.63 -12.43 10.21
C TYR A 233 -1.53 -13.17 9.46
N GLU A 234 -1.52 -14.50 9.61
CA GLU A 234 -0.68 -15.41 8.83
C GLU A 234 -1.22 -15.56 7.40
N PRO A 235 -0.36 -15.54 6.37
CA PRO A 235 -0.79 -15.71 5.00
C PRO A 235 -0.96 -17.19 4.64
N SER A 236 -2.16 -17.56 4.18
CA SER A 236 -2.43 -18.87 3.59
C SER A 236 -1.82 -18.97 2.19
N VAL A 237 -0.90 -19.93 2.04
CA VAL A 237 -0.21 -20.25 0.78
C VAL A 237 -1.18 -20.96 -0.17
N ARG A 238 -1.58 -20.29 -1.27
CA ARG A 238 -2.20 -20.97 -2.41
C ARG A 238 -1.11 -21.50 -3.35
N ARG A 239 -0.96 -22.83 -3.40
CA ARG A 239 -0.16 -23.52 -4.43
C ARG A 239 -0.83 -23.36 -5.80
N GLY A 240 -0.15 -22.69 -6.73
CA GLY A 240 -0.47 -22.79 -8.16
C GLY A 240 0.13 -24.08 -8.72
N LYS A 241 -0.71 -24.92 -9.34
CA LYS A 241 -0.27 -26.03 -10.19
C LYS A 241 0.05 -25.47 -11.57
N THR A 242 1.30 -25.62 -11.99
CA THR A 242 1.76 -25.41 -13.38
C THR A 242 1.34 -26.60 -14.24
N SER A 243 0.63 -26.34 -15.32
CA SER A 243 0.32 -27.27 -16.41
C SER A 243 1.59 -27.52 -17.24
N GLY A 244 2.01 -28.78 -17.33
CA GLY A 244 3.06 -29.23 -18.25
C GLY A 244 2.48 -29.45 -19.65
N ASN A 245 3.12 -28.84 -20.65
CA ASN A 245 3.06 -29.24 -22.04
C ASN A 245 4.12 -30.33 -22.25
N GLU A 246 3.71 -31.51 -22.70
CA GLU A 246 4.60 -32.50 -23.32
C GLU A 246 4.33 -32.47 -24.83
N PHE A 247 5.41 -32.25 -25.58
CA PHE A 247 5.54 -32.47 -27.01
C PHE A 247 6.04 -33.90 -27.19
N GLU A 248 5.27 -34.74 -27.90
CA GLU A 248 5.73 -35.81 -28.80
C GLU A 248 4.72 -35.93 -29.94
#